data_AF-A0A3D5PLF7-F1
#
_entry.id   AF-A0A3D5PLF7-F1
#
_cell.length_a   1.000
_cell.length_b   1.000
_cell.length_c   1.000
_cell.angle_alpha   90.00
_cell.angle_beta   90.00
_cell.angle_gamma   90.00
#
_symmetry.space_group_name_H-M   'P 1'
#
loop_
_entity.id
_entity.type
_entity.pdbx_description
1 polymer ?
#
loop_
_entity_poly.entity_id
_entity_poly.type
_entity_poly.pdbx_seq_one_letter_code
_entity_poly.pdbx_strand_id
1 'polypeptide(L)'
;MLSEHYFGDLESFDEAHNHYEFFRNTFVAPSSMSIDSLRNDRKFIIVGRKGVGKTATQMYLAREMEEKGYFTHIFRFMYDLRSDDYSEISKSQSDISYSDAANSKNLFLHYDFRDVWERVFFRRIGEKLRNEGHTNSFVDLVAPTGSKFKNIFDGISKSLSIKISVPMGPALVSAGLDLECDATNDTIPLKTFNRISRELFQRECTPYQMYFFIDELVFSRLDAKDDEVTLRAAMVRDILRCAWELNSFCVQNDLKFHFVCSIRPEIRSLIGDYDSEAGKFLDGKDVELSWITTDGKEGQL
;
A
#
# COMPACT_ATOMS: atom_id res chain seq x y z
N MET A 1 9.22 17.99 -38.19
CA MET A 1 10.30 18.64 -37.42
C MET A 1 10.24 18.05 -36.03
N LEU A 2 11.16 17.13 -35.73
CA LEU A 2 11.48 16.72 -34.37
C LEU A 2 12.45 17.80 -33.84
N SER A 3 11.92 18.90 -33.37
CA SER A 3 12.72 20.04 -32.88
C SER A 3 12.44 20.22 -31.39
N GLU A 4 13.51 20.09 -30.61
CA GLU A 4 13.61 20.24 -29.14
C GLU A 4 13.16 19.01 -28.35
N HIS A 5 13.91 17.92 -28.52
CA HIS A 5 13.79 16.70 -27.75
C HIS A 5 14.08 16.93 -26.26
N TYR A 6 13.03 16.96 -25.47
CA TYR A 6 13.10 16.61 -24.05
C TYR A 6 13.75 15.21 -23.94
N PHE A 7 14.94 15.16 -23.33
CA PHE A 7 15.54 13.91 -22.85
C PHE A 7 14.99 13.67 -21.45
N GLY A 8 14.34 12.52 -21.26
CA GLY A 8 13.49 12.18 -20.10
C GLY A 8 14.05 12.55 -18.73
N ASP A 9 13.15 12.88 -17.79
CA ASP A 9 13.53 13.11 -16.40
C ASP A 9 14.26 11.88 -15.82
N LEU A 10 15.18 12.15 -14.89
CA LEU A 10 15.95 11.10 -14.20
C LEU A 10 15.04 10.12 -13.46
N GLU A 11 13.90 10.59 -12.93
CA GLU A 11 12.91 9.79 -12.24
C GLU A 11 11.65 9.62 -13.11
N SER A 12 11.29 8.35 -13.38
CA SER A 12 10.10 8.03 -14.17
C SER A 12 8.79 8.56 -13.59
N PHE A 13 8.74 8.80 -12.28
CA PHE A 13 7.58 9.41 -11.64
C PHE A 13 7.39 10.87 -12.10
N ASP A 14 8.47 11.66 -12.10
CA ASP A 14 8.42 13.07 -12.48
C ASP A 14 8.06 13.21 -13.96
N GLU A 15 8.64 12.38 -14.82
CA GLU A 15 8.32 12.36 -16.26
C GLU A 15 6.83 12.03 -16.50
N ALA A 16 6.33 10.96 -15.88
CA ALA A 16 4.94 10.53 -16.05
C ALA A 16 3.94 11.50 -15.41
N HIS A 17 4.34 12.22 -14.35
CA HIS A 17 3.50 13.20 -13.67
C HIS A 17 3.46 14.55 -14.40
N ASN A 18 4.62 15.09 -14.78
CA ASN A 18 4.77 16.43 -15.34
C ASN A 18 4.54 16.46 -16.87
N HIS A 19 4.89 15.39 -17.57
CA HIS A 19 4.91 15.32 -19.03
C HIS A 19 4.16 14.10 -19.57
N TYR A 20 2.95 13.85 -19.03
CA TYR A 20 2.19 12.63 -19.31
C TYR A 20 1.97 12.32 -20.79
N GLU A 21 1.59 13.30 -21.62
CA GLU A 21 1.36 13.05 -23.06
C GLU A 21 2.62 12.59 -23.78
N PHE A 22 3.78 13.11 -23.40
CA PHE A 22 5.06 12.63 -23.93
C PHE A 22 5.33 11.20 -23.46
N PHE A 23 5.24 10.96 -22.14
CA PHE A 23 5.42 9.65 -21.52
C PHE A 23 4.52 8.59 -22.15
N ARG A 24 3.23 8.88 -22.34
CA ARG A 24 2.25 7.94 -22.93
C ARG A 24 2.61 7.57 -24.36
N ASN A 25 3.04 8.53 -25.16
CA ASN A 25 3.36 8.31 -26.57
C ASN A 25 4.70 7.58 -26.78
N THR A 26 5.58 7.57 -25.77
CA THR A 26 6.90 6.95 -25.85
C THR A 26 7.02 5.67 -25.01
N PHE A 27 6.18 5.49 -23.99
CA PHE A 27 6.19 4.32 -23.13
C PHE A 27 5.61 3.11 -23.87
N VAL A 28 6.43 2.06 -23.98
CA VAL A 28 5.99 0.75 -24.46
C VAL A 28 5.77 -0.12 -23.23
N ALA A 29 4.56 -0.63 -23.02
CA ALA A 29 4.34 -1.56 -21.92
C ALA A 29 5.03 -2.92 -22.23
N PRO A 30 5.75 -3.53 -21.27
CA PRO A 30 6.35 -4.84 -21.49
C PRO A 30 5.27 -5.90 -21.64
N SER A 31 5.48 -6.87 -22.54
CA SER A 31 4.48 -7.90 -22.86
C SER A 31 4.15 -8.82 -21.67
N SER A 32 5.06 -8.95 -20.70
CA SER A 32 4.80 -9.69 -19.46
C SER A 32 3.80 -8.98 -18.53
N MET A 33 3.49 -7.70 -18.80
CA MET A 33 2.60 -6.87 -17.98
C MET A 33 1.37 -6.48 -18.79
N SER A 34 0.25 -7.11 -18.45
CA SER A 34 -1.08 -6.62 -18.80
C SER A 34 -1.83 -6.30 -17.52
N ILE A 35 -2.74 -5.32 -17.56
CA ILE A 35 -3.65 -5.09 -16.44
C ILE A 35 -4.50 -6.34 -16.14
N ASP A 36 -4.79 -7.15 -17.16
CA ASP A 36 -5.49 -8.42 -17.00
C ASP A 36 -4.69 -9.45 -16.20
N SER A 37 -3.37 -9.34 -16.20
CA SER A 37 -2.52 -10.14 -15.32
C SER A 37 -2.56 -9.65 -13.87
N LEU A 38 -2.80 -8.35 -13.64
CA LEU A 38 -2.79 -7.70 -12.33
C LEU A 38 -4.21 -7.59 -11.75
N ARG A 39 -4.65 -8.68 -11.11
CA ARG A 39 -5.98 -8.82 -10.49
C ARG A 39 -5.88 -9.39 -9.08
N ASN A 40 -6.82 -9.00 -8.22
CA ASN A 40 -6.82 -9.26 -6.77
C ASN A 40 -6.60 -10.73 -6.38
N ASP A 41 -7.18 -11.65 -7.13
CA ASP A 41 -7.15 -13.09 -6.85
C ASP A 41 -5.90 -13.78 -7.39
N ARG A 42 -5.23 -13.19 -8.38
CA ARG A 42 -4.17 -13.84 -9.14
C ARG A 42 -2.81 -13.25 -8.85
N LYS A 43 -2.47 -12.11 -9.45
CA LYS A 43 -1.16 -11.48 -9.32
C LYS A 43 -1.36 -10.01 -8.99
N PHE A 44 -0.67 -9.55 -7.96
CA PHE A 44 -0.75 -8.16 -7.51
C PHE A 44 0.63 -7.61 -7.11
N ILE A 45 1.70 -8.41 -7.24
CA ILE A 45 3.05 -8.00 -6.93
C ILE A 45 3.85 -7.90 -8.22
N ILE A 46 4.41 -6.74 -8.51
CA ILE A 46 5.34 -6.51 -9.60
C ILE A 46 6.75 -6.62 -9.01
N VAL A 47 7.54 -7.56 -9.52
CA VAL A 47 8.92 -7.77 -9.07
C VAL A 47 9.88 -7.30 -10.14
N GLY A 48 10.87 -6.48 -9.76
CA GLY A 48 11.86 -6.01 -10.71
C GLY A 48 13.02 -5.24 -10.09
N ARG A 49 14.21 -5.37 -10.70
CA ARG A 49 15.44 -4.71 -10.24
C ARG A 49 15.36 -3.17 -10.34
N LYS A 50 16.35 -2.45 -9.80
CA LYS A 50 16.44 -0.99 -9.96
C LYS A 50 16.55 -0.64 -11.46
N GLY A 51 15.82 0.39 -11.90
CA GLY A 51 15.89 0.90 -13.27
C GLY A 51 15.07 0.13 -14.31
N VAL A 52 14.37 -0.95 -13.95
CA VAL A 52 13.55 -1.74 -14.91
C VAL A 52 12.16 -1.14 -15.18
N GLY A 53 11.88 0.11 -14.77
CA GLY A 53 10.63 0.79 -15.11
C GLY A 53 9.39 0.37 -14.33
N LYS A 54 9.51 -0.10 -13.08
CA LYS A 54 8.34 -0.45 -12.24
C LYS A 54 7.39 0.74 -12.03
N THR A 55 7.93 1.87 -11.61
CA THR A 55 7.20 3.13 -11.41
C THR A 55 6.55 3.61 -12.69
N ALA A 56 7.31 3.63 -13.79
CA ALA A 56 6.78 3.96 -15.12
C ALA A 56 5.59 3.06 -15.48
N THR A 57 5.70 1.76 -15.25
CA THR A 57 4.63 0.83 -15.59
C THR A 57 3.40 1.03 -14.71
N GLN A 58 3.55 1.23 -13.39
CA GLN A 58 2.41 1.54 -12.53
C GLN A 58 1.74 2.86 -12.92
N MET A 59 2.51 3.88 -13.31
CA MET A 59 1.99 5.17 -13.79
C MET A 59 1.20 5.02 -15.08
N TYR A 60 1.73 4.25 -16.04
CA TYR A 60 1.02 3.92 -17.27
C TYR A 60 -0.30 3.19 -16.98
N LEU A 61 -0.27 2.13 -16.15
CA LEU A 61 -1.46 1.35 -15.79
C LEU A 61 -2.48 2.19 -15.03
N ALA A 62 -2.05 3.06 -14.12
CA ALA A 62 -2.94 3.96 -13.41
C ALA A 62 -3.76 4.81 -14.39
N ARG A 63 -3.10 5.39 -15.38
CA ARG A 63 -3.78 6.22 -16.37
C ARG A 63 -4.72 5.43 -17.28
N GLU A 64 -4.31 4.23 -17.70
CA GLU A 64 -5.18 3.32 -18.44
C GLU A 64 -6.46 3.00 -17.63
N MET A 65 -6.34 2.87 -16.30
CA MET A 65 -7.48 2.61 -15.42
C MET A 65 -8.36 3.84 -15.21
N GLU A 66 -7.77 5.03 -15.11
CA GLU A 66 -8.52 6.29 -15.09
C GLU A 66 -9.37 6.46 -16.35
N GLU A 67 -8.81 6.17 -17.53
CA GLU A 67 -9.55 6.20 -18.81
C GLU A 67 -10.73 5.21 -18.82
N LYS A 68 -10.64 4.10 -18.07
CA LYS A 68 -11.73 3.13 -17.87
C LYS A 68 -12.67 3.49 -16.71
N GLY A 69 -12.51 4.68 -16.12
CA GLY A 69 -13.36 5.21 -15.06
C GLY A 69 -13.01 4.70 -13.66
N TYR A 70 -11.80 4.17 -13.44
CA TYR A 70 -11.33 3.83 -12.10
C TYR A 70 -10.67 5.03 -11.43
N PHE A 71 -10.86 5.16 -10.12
CA PHE A 71 -9.98 5.99 -9.32
C PHE A 71 -8.59 5.35 -9.27
N THR A 72 -7.54 6.17 -9.19
CA THR A 72 -6.20 5.65 -8.91
C THR A 72 -5.52 6.42 -7.80
N HIS A 73 -4.65 5.72 -7.09
CA HIS A 73 -3.77 6.29 -6.08
C HIS A 73 -2.42 5.58 -6.14
N ILE A 74 -1.34 6.34 -6.00
CA ILE A 74 0.02 5.82 -5.94
C ILE A 74 0.60 6.21 -4.58
N PHE A 75 0.90 5.22 -3.75
CA PHE A 75 1.59 5.35 -2.48
C PHE A 75 3.05 4.93 -2.65
N ARG A 76 4.00 5.82 -2.34
CA ARG A 76 5.44 5.58 -2.48
C ARG A 76 6.08 5.44 -1.11
N PHE A 77 6.34 4.22 -0.67
CA PHE A 77 6.81 3.92 0.70
C PHE A 77 8.02 4.77 1.11
N MET A 78 9.07 4.83 0.29
CA MET A 78 10.28 5.61 0.60
C MET A 78 10.05 7.12 0.75
N TYR A 79 9.04 7.68 0.07
CA TYR A 79 8.79 9.12 0.04
C TYR A 79 7.64 9.55 0.97
N ASP A 80 6.69 8.65 1.21
CA ASP A 80 5.53 8.90 2.07
C ASP A 80 5.81 8.62 3.55
N LEU A 81 6.80 7.78 3.86
CA LEU A 81 7.35 7.66 5.22
C LEU A 81 8.41 8.74 5.47
N ARG A 82 8.28 9.45 6.59
CA ARG A 82 9.22 10.48 7.03
C ARG A 82 10.14 9.96 8.12
N SER A 83 11.26 10.65 8.33
CA SER A 83 12.19 10.37 9.45
C SER A 83 11.48 10.34 10.81
N ASP A 84 10.49 11.21 10.99
CA ASP A 84 9.78 11.37 12.25
C ASP A 84 8.89 10.16 12.56
N ASP A 85 8.37 9.47 11.55
CA ASP A 85 7.60 8.23 11.71
C ASP A 85 8.44 7.18 12.44
N TYR A 86 9.71 6.99 12.07
CA TYR A 86 10.64 6.05 12.72
C TYR A 86 10.85 6.35 14.20
N SER A 87 10.82 7.62 14.60
CA SER A 87 10.94 8.02 16.00
C SER A 87 9.67 7.77 16.81
N GLU A 88 8.49 7.75 16.18
CA GLU A 88 7.21 7.44 16.82
C GLU A 88 7.01 5.92 16.92
N ILE A 89 7.48 5.18 15.92
CA ILE A 89 7.49 3.71 15.90
C ILE A 89 8.25 3.15 17.10
N SER A 90 9.49 3.61 17.31
CA SER A 90 10.33 3.14 18.42
C SER A 90 9.69 3.38 19.80
N LYS A 91 8.86 4.43 19.92
CA LYS A 91 8.11 4.74 21.16
C LYS A 91 6.83 3.92 21.31
N SER A 92 6.23 3.45 20.22
CA SER A 92 5.02 2.61 20.22
C SER A 92 5.31 1.11 20.39
N GLN A 93 6.55 0.71 20.09
CA GLN A 93 7.01 -0.69 20.14
C GLN A 93 8.02 -0.92 21.30
N SER A 94 8.03 -0.04 22.31
CA SER A 94 9.02 -0.03 23.39
C SER A 94 8.94 -1.25 24.35
N ASP A 95 7.91 -2.08 24.23
CA ASP A 95 7.74 -3.31 25.02
C ASP A 95 8.44 -4.54 24.42
N ILE A 96 9.18 -4.38 23.31
CA ILE A 96 10.02 -5.44 22.76
C ILE A 96 11.12 -5.75 23.79
N SER A 97 11.11 -6.97 24.32
CA SER A 97 12.00 -7.37 25.40
C SER A 97 13.46 -7.34 24.94
N TYR A 98 14.39 -7.05 25.87
CA TYR A 98 15.83 -7.07 25.61
C TYR A 98 16.34 -8.45 25.13
N SER A 99 15.58 -9.53 25.36
CA SER A 99 15.87 -10.86 24.83
C SER A 99 15.55 -11.05 23.35
N ASP A 100 14.64 -10.25 22.78
CA ASP A 100 14.25 -10.33 21.37
C ASP A 100 15.22 -9.56 20.45
N ALA A 101 15.87 -8.52 21.00
CA ALA A 101 16.86 -7.69 20.30
C ALA A 101 18.17 -8.44 19.96
N ALA A 102 18.43 -9.60 20.56
CA ALA A 102 19.62 -10.40 20.26
C ALA A 102 19.52 -11.17 18.93
N ASN A 103 18.32 -11.27 18.34
CA ASN A 103 18.07 -12.00 17.10
C ASN A 103 17.15 -11.21 16.17
N SER A 104 17.69 -10.71 15.06
CA SER A 104 16.95 -9.94 14.05
C SER A 104 15.75 -10.70 13.46
N LYS A 105 15.77 -12.04 13.40
CA LYS A 105 14.59 -12.83 13.00
C LYS A 105 13.46 -12.75 14.01
N ASN A 106 13.76 -12.87 15.31
CA ASN A 106 12.74 -12.76 16.34
C ASN A 106 12.18 -11.34 16.37
N LEU A 107 13.05 -10.34 16.33
CA LEU A 107 12.66 -8.93 16.27
C LEU A 107 11.74 -8.64 15.07
N PHE A 108 12.10 -9.14 13.87
CA PHE A 108 11.28 -9.02 12.67
C PHE A 108 9.88 -9.60 12.86
N LEU A 109 9.78 -10.80 13.43
CA LEU A 109 8.51 -11.51 13.64
C LEU A 109 7.63 -10.87 14.73
N HIS A 110 8.24 -10.15 15.67
CA HIS A 110 7.51 -9.43 16.73
C HIS A 110 6.84 -8.15 16.24
N TYR A 111 7.43 -7.47 15.26
CA TYR A 111 6.79 -6.29 14.67
C TYR A 111 5.50 -6.69 13.94
N ASP A 112 4.43 -5.91 14.12
CA ASP A 112 3.18 -6.05 13.37
C ASP A 112 2.59 -4.66 13.10
N PHE A 113 2.69 -4.21 11.85
CA PHE A 113 2.19 -2.93 11.37
C PHE A 113 0.92 -3.07 10.53
N ARG A 114 0.30 -4.25 10.45
CA ARG A 114 -0.84 -4.50 9.56
C ARG A 114 -2.01 -3.57 9.84
N ASP A 115 -2.38 -3.41 11.11
CA ASP A 115 -3.45 -2.51 11.52
C ASP A 115 -3.13 -1.04 11.19
N VAL A 116 -1.86 -0.64 11.28
CA VAL A 116 -1.43 0.71 10.90
C VAL A 116 -1.56 0.89 9.38
N TRP A 117 -1.09 -0.07 8.59
CA TRP A 117 -1.16 -0.02 7.13
C TRP A 117 -2.57 -0.06 6.59
N GLU A 118 -3.44 -0.89 7.15
CA GLU A 118 -4.85 -0.91 6.76
C GLU A 118 -5.52 0.46 6.97
N ARG A 119 -5.25 1.10 8.12
CA ARG A 119 -5.73 2.46 8.35
C ARG A 119 -5.18 3.44 7.33
N VAL A 120 -3.88 3.39 7.03
CA VAL A 120 -3.25 4.25 6.02
C VAL A 120 -3.94 4.06 4.67
N PHE A 121 -4.19 2.82 4.25
CA PHE A 121 -4.81 2.54 2.95
C PHE A 121 -6.25 3.04 2.91
N PHE A 122 -7.06 2.74 3.92
CA PHE A 122 -8.42 3.27 4.00
C PHE A 122 -8.46 4.79 4.06
N ARG A 123 -7.54 5.41 4.81
CA ARG A 123 -7.39 6.86 4.86
C ARG A 123 -7.15 7.43 3.47
N ARG A 124 -6.19 6.89 2.72
CA ARG A 124 -5.87 7.35 1.36
C ARG A 124 -7.01 7.14 0.37
N ILE A 125 -7.73 6.01 0.48
CA ILE A 125 -8.94 5.76 -0.31
C ILE A 125 -10.00 6.82 0.01
N GLY A 126 -10.29 7.07 1.30
CA GLY A 126 -11.27 8.07 1.71
C GLY A 126 -10.89 9.49 1.28
N GLU A 127 -9.61 9.85 1.36
CA GLU A 127 -9.11 11.14 0.86
C GLU A 127 -9.33 11.27 -0.66
N LYS A 128 -9.01 10.23 -1.43
CA LYS A 128 -9.25 10.22 -2.88
C LYS A 128 -10.72 10.36 -3.20
N LEU A 129 -11.60 9.55 -2.60
CA LEU A 129 -13.04 9.63 -2.81
C LEU A 129 -13.61 11.00 -2.45
N ARG A 130 -13.20 11.59 -1.32
CA ARG A 130 -13.63 12.94 -0.91
C ARG A 130 -13.21 14.00 -1.91
N ASN A 131 -11.97 13.94 -2.40
CA ASN A 131 -11.45 14.91 -3.37
C ASN A 131 -12.20 14.86 -4.70
N GLU A 132 -12.75 13.69 -5.05
CA GLU A 132 -13.62 13.48 -6.22
C GLU A 132 -15.10 13.80 -5.93
N GLY A 133 -15.41 14.33 -4.75
CA GLY A 133 -16.76 14.78 -4.37
C GLY A 133 -17.64 13.69 -3.77
N HIS A 134 -17.11 12.51 -3.47
CA HIS A 134 -17.86 11.42 -2.85
C HIS A 134 -17.83 11.52 -1.32
N THR A 135 -18.99 11.34 -0.69
CA THR A 135 -19.12 11.34 0.77
C THR A 135 -20.04 10.22 1.19
N ASN A 136 -19.65 9.50 2.23
CA ASN A 136 -20.42 8.45 2.90
C ASN A 136 -19.79 8.23 4.29
N SER A 137 -20.39 7.37 5.11
CA SER A 137 -19.92 7.08 6.46
C SER A 137 -18.48 6.54 6.48
N PHE A 138 -18.09 5.73 5.49
CA PHE A 138 -16.70 5.28 5.35
C PHE A 138 -15.75 6.48 5.16
N VAL A 139 -16.01 7.33 4.17
CA VAL A 139 -15.19 8.52 3.84
C VAL A 139 -15.14 9.49 5.02
N ASP A 140 -16.25 9.69 5.72
CA ASP A 140 -16.33 10.57 6.88
C ASP A 140 -15.56 10.02 8.09
N LEU A 141 -15.55 8.70 8.29
CA LEU A 141 -14.79 8.06 9.36
C LEU A 141 -13.28 8.12 9.10
N VAL A 142 -12.85 7.70 7.90
CA VAL A 142 -11.42 7.50 7.63
C VAL A 142 -10.75 8.79 7.18
N ALA A 143 -11.46 9.67 6.48
CA ALA A 143 -10.96 10.95 5.97
C ALA A 143 -11.85 12.14 6.40
N PRO A 144 -11.99 12.48 7.71
CA PRO A 144 -12.84 13.59 8.14
C PRO A 144 -12.47 14.93 7.49
N THR A 145 -13.46 15.76 7.20
CA THR A 145 -13.26 17.10 6.60
C THR A 145 -12.25 17.93 7.40
N GLY A 146 -11.28 18.53 6.71
CA GLY A 146 -10.25 19.38 7.32
C GLY A 146 -9.13 18.63 8.05
N SER A 147 -9.22 17.30 8.18
CA SER A 147 -8.11 16.52 8.72
C SER A 147 -6.96 16.43 7.72
N LYS A 148 -5.74 16.68 8.18
CA LYS A 148 -4.52 16.52 7.38
C LYS A 148 -3.80 15.28 7.88
N PHE A 149 -3.56 14.30 7.01
CA PHE A 149 -2.77 13.12 7.34
C PHE A 149 -1.28 13.47 7.26
N LYS A 150 -0.67 13.78 8.42
CA LYS A 150 0.71 14.29 8.45
C LYS A 150 1.76 13.18 8.27
N ASN A 151 1.50 12.03 8.87
CA ASN A 151 2.41 10.91 8.98
C ASN A 151 1.57 9.62 9.20
N ILE A 152 2.16 8.43 9.17
CA ILE A 152 1.36 7.18 9.21
C ILE A 152 0.78 6.86 10.60
N PHE A 153 1.34 7.45 11.67
CA PHE A 153 0.89 7.35 13.05
C PHE A 153 -0.03 8.50 13.48
N ASP A 154 -0.38 9.42 12.57
CA ASP A 154 -1.12 10.62 12.91
C ASP A 154 -2.50 10.25 13.48
N GLY A 155 -2.80 10.74 14.68
CA GLY A 155 -4.01 10.40 15.43
C GLY A 155 -4.01 9.04 16.12
N ILE A 156 -2.89 8.29 16.11
CA ILE A 156 -2.71 7.03 16.85
C ILE A 156 -1.96 7.32 18.16
N SER A 157 -2.53 6.89 19.29
CA SER A 157 -1.89 6.97 20.61
C SER A 157 -0.80 5.90 20.76
N LYS A 158 0.05 6.04 21.79
CA LYS A 158 1.04 5.01 22.14
C LYS A 158 0.43 3.64 22.45
N SER A 159 -0.83 3.60 22.87
CA SER A 159 -1.59 2.37 23.14
C SER A 159 -2.31 1.83 21.90
N LEU A 160 -1.97 2.31 20.70
CA LEU A 160 -2.65 1.99 19.44
C LEU A 160 -4.16 2.29 19.49
N SER A 161 -4.53 3.44 20.05
CA SER A 161 -5.91 3.95 20.05
C SER A 161 -6.05 5.18 19.16
N ILE A 162 -7.19 5.37 18.52
CA ILE A 162 -7.50 6.50 17.65
C ILE A 162 -8.50 7.40 18.32
N LYS A 163 -8.22 8.69 18.32
CA LYS A 163 -9.22 9.71 18.67
C LYS A 163 -10.17 9.92 17.51
N ILE A 164 -11.46 9.82 17.77
CA ILE A 164 -12.51 10.01 16.77
C ILE A 164 -13.16 11.37 17.01
N SER A 165 -13.20 12.19 15.97
CA SER A 165 -13.79 13.54 15.99
C SER A 165 -15.21 13.57 15.42
N VAL A 166 -15.74 12.45 14.95
CA VAL A 166 -17.07 12.31 14.34
C VAL A 166 -17.96 11.48 15.27
N PRO A 167 -19.25 11.84 15.46
CA PRO A 167 -20.18 11.01 16.21
C PRO A 167 -20.27 9.61 15.59
N MET A 168 -19.80 8.59 16.32
CA MET A 168 -19.75 7.21 15.83
C MET A 168 -21.10 6.51 15.81
N GLY A 169 -22.13 7.07 16.46
CA GLY A 169 -23.45 6.46 16.55
C GLY A 169 -24.00 5.99 15.20
N PRO A 170 -24.11 6.88 14.19
CA PRO A 170 -24.56 6.49 12.86
C PRO A 170 -23.66 5.44 12.20
N ALA A 171 -22.33 5.59 12.29
CA ALA A 171 -21.38 4.63 11.72
C ALA A 171 -21.48 3.23 12.36
N LEU A 172 -21.58 3.14 13.68
CA LEU A 172 -21.71 1.88 14.44
C LEU A 172 -23.04 1.17 14.20
N VAL A 173 -24.16 1.92 14.32
CA VAL A 173 -25.51 1.41 14.01
C VAL A 173 -25.56 0.91 12.58
N SER A 174 -24.99 1.69 11.66
CA SER A 174 -24.96 1.30 10.27
C SER A 174 -24.09 0.04 10.09
N ALA A 175 -22.91 -0.07 10.69
CA ALA A 175 -22.06 -1.25 10.58
C ALA A 175 -22.65 -2.51 11.26
N GLY A 176 -23.83 -2.42 11.89
CA GLY A 176 -24.44 -3.53 12.62
C GLY A 176 -23.63 -3.96 13.83
N LEU A 177 -22.78 -3.06 14.35
CA LEU A 177 -21.89 -3.34 15.45
C LEU A 177 -22.50 -2.81 16.73
N ASP A 178 -23.01 -3.73 17.57
CA ASP A 178 -23.27 -3.48 19.00
C ASP A 178 -21.92 -3.37 19.72
N LEU A 179 -21.21 -2.29 19.41
CA LEU A 179 -20.09 -1.86 20.23
C LEU A 179 -20.66 -0.99 21.33
N GLU A 180 -20.57 -1.47 22.56
CA GLU A 180 -20.48 -0.60 23.74
C GLU A 180 -19.17 0.20 23.62
N CYS A 181 -19.13 1.14 22.69
CA CYS A 181 -18.11 2.18 22.72
C CYS A 181 -18.47 3.04 23.93
N ASP A 182 -17.74 2.85 25.02
CA ASP A 182 -17.66 3.81 26.11
C ASP A 182 -17.19 5.15 25.50
N ALA A 183 -18.14 5.92 25.00
CA ALA A 183 -17.96 7.24 24.42
C ALA A 183 -17.61 8.29 25.49
N THR A 184 -17.09 7.84 26.63
CA THR A 184 -16.66 8.69 27.73
C THR A 184 -15.33 9.39 27.41
N ASN A 185 -14.55 8.91 26.43
CA ASN A 185 -13.21 9.43 26.12
C ASN A 185 -12.87 9.69 24.63
N ASP A 186 -13.84 9.67 23.69
CA ASP A 186 -13.61 9.93 22.25
C ASP A 186 -12.51 9.08 21.57
N THR A 187 -12.07 7.98 22.17
CA THR A 187 -10.99 7.13 21.65
C THR A 187 -11.39 5.68 21.54
N ILE A 188 -11.01 5.00 20.45
CA ILE A 188 -11.21 3.56 20.27
C ILE A 188 -9.90 2.86 19.92
N PRO A 189 -9.74 1.56 20.21
CA PRO A 189 -8.61 0.78 19.72
C PRO A 189 -8.52 0.82 18.19
N LEU A 190 -7.30 0.90 17.64
CA LEU A 190 -7.03 0.91 16.19
C LEU A 190 -7.65 -0.30 15.49
N LYS A 191 -7.56 -1.48 16.09
CA LYS A 191 -8.20 -2.69 15.57
C LYS A 191 -9.72 -2.57 15.46
N THR A 192 -10.36 -1.92 16.45
CA THR A 192 -11.80 -1.64 16.42
C THR A 192 -12.12 -0.63 15.32
N PHE A 193 -11.30 0.41 15.15
CA PHE A 193 -11.43 1.38 14.07
C PHE A 193 -11.35 0.72 12.69
N ASN A 194 -10.35 -0.14 12.46
CA ASN A 194 -10.17 -0.87 11.20
C ASN A 194 -11.35 -1.79 10.92
N ARG A 195 -11.84 -2.51 11.96
CA ARG A 195 -13.03 -3.36 11.82
C ARG A 195 -14.25 -2.57 11.38
N ILE A 196 -14.54 -1.43 12.01
CA ILE A 196 -15.65 -0.56 11.61
C ILE A 196 -15.43 -0.03 10.19
N SER A 197 -14.21 0.43 9.89
CA SER A 197 -13.85 0.96 8.57
C SER A 197 -14.06 -0.09 7.47
N ARG A 198 -13.71 -1.34 7.73
CA ARG A 198 -13.85 -2.46 6.79
C ARG A 198 -15.33 -2.80 6.52
N GLU A 199 -16.17 -2.83 7.55
CA GLU A 199 -17.63 -3.02 7.40
C GLU A 199 -18.25 -1.90 6.55
N LEU A 200 -17.90 -0.64 6.85
CA LEU A 200 -18.38 0.52 6.08
C LEU A 200 -17.84 0.51 4.65
N PHE A 201 -16.57 0.11 4.46
CA PHE A 201 -15.94 0.00 3.16
C PHE A 201 -16.68 -1.00 2.27
N GLN A 202 -16.96 -2.21 2.78
CA GLN A 202 -17.75 -3.21 2.05
C GLN A 202 -19.11 -2.67 1.62
N ARG A 203 -19.86 -2.11 2.57
CA ARG A 203 -21.23 -1.70 2.29
C ARG A 203 -21.33 -0.48 1.39
N GLU A 204 -20.48 0.52 1.62
CA GLU A 204 -20.67 1.86 1.03
C GLU A 204 -19.76 2.14 -0.15
N CYS A 205 -18.72 1.32 -0.38
CA CYS A 205 -17.79 1.52 -1.49
C CYS A 205 -18.03 0.59 -2.68
N THR A 206 -19.05 -0.29 -2.64
CA THR A 206 -19.46 -1.11 -3.81
C THR A 206 -19.67 -0.31 -5.11
N PRO A 207 -20.22 0.94 -5.09
CA PRO A 207 -20.39 1.73 -6.31
C PRO A 207 -19.09 2.24 -6.94
N TYR A 208 -17.96 2.16 -6.24
CA TYR A 208 -16.68 2.71 -6.67
C TYR A 208 -15.74 1.61 -7.14
N GLN A 209 -14.77 2.01 -7.96
CA GLN A 209 -13.75 1.12 -8.47
C GLN A 209 -12.41 1.84 -8.46
N MET A 210 -11.36 1.17 -8.00
CA MET A 210 -10.06 1.81 -7.74
C MET A 210 -8.88 0.88 -7.94
N TYR A 211 -7.78 1.41 -8.48
CA TYR A 211 -6.46 0.81 -8.38
C TYR A 211 -5.59 1.61 -7.40
N PHE A 212 -5.13 0.94 -6.36
CA PHE A 212 -4.21 1.45 -5.35
C PHE A 212 -2.83 0.84 -5.60
N PHE A 213 -1.94 1.62 -6.20
CA PHE A 213 -0.57 1.23 -6.45
C PHE A 213 0.31 1.56 -5.25
N ILE A 214 1.14 0.61 -4.86
CA ILE A 214 2.17 0.75 -3.84
C ILE A 214 3.51 0.58 -4.55
N ASP A 215 4.35 1.61 -4.49
CA ASP A 215 5.66 1.64 -5.12
C ASP A 215 6.77 1.97 -4.11
N GLU A 216 8.01 1.89 -4.59
CA GLU A 216 9.21 2.24 -3.82
C GLU A 216 9.27 1.52 -2.47
N LEU A 217 8.88 0.24 -2.46
CA LEU A 217 9.09 -0.71 -1.37
C LEU A 217 10.58 -1.07 -1.26
N VAL A 218 11.38 -0.05 -0.95
CA VAL A 218 12.83 -0.08 -0.80
C VAL A 218 13.22 0.80 0.36
N PHE A 219 14.35 0.47 0.97
CA PHE A 219 14.99 1.29 1.99
C PHE A 219 16.51 1.18 1.88
N SER A 220 17.21 2.25 2.24
CA SER A 220 18.68 2.19 2.36
C SER A 220 19.07 1.26 3.51
N ARG A 221 20.10 0.45 3.24
CA ARG A 221 20.82 -0.34 4.24
C ARG A 221 22.15 0.32 4.64
N LEU A 222 22.58 1.34 3.91
CA LEU A 222 23.80 2.09 4.20
C LEU A 222 23.54 2.97 5.42
N ASP A 223 24.46 2.92 6.39
CA ASP A 223 24.47 3.70 7.63
C ASP A 223 23.28 3.48 8.59
N ALA A 224 22.39 2.54 8.29
CA ALA A 224 21.28 2.13 9.15
C ALA A 224 21.73 1.10 10.19
N LYS A 225 21.22 1.20 11.41
CA LYS A 225 21.42 0.14 12.42
C LYS A 225 20.66 -1.12 12.01
N ASP A 226 21.14 -2.30 12.40
CA ASP A 226 20.51 -3.59 12.05
C ASP A 226 19.03 -3.66 12.47
N ASP A 227 18.68 -3.09 13.63
CA ASP A 227 17.29 -3.01 14.10
C ASP A 227 16.41 -2.15 13.18
N GLU A 228 16.96 -1.08 12.62
CA GLU A 228 16.24 -0.19 11.70
C GLU A 228 15.99 -0.86 10.34
N VAL A 229 16.96 -1.62 9.85
CA VAL A 229 16.80 -2.47 8.65
C VAL A 229 15.71 -3.52 8.90
N THR A 230 15.75 -4.16 10.07
CA THR A 230 14.77 -5.17 10.48
C THR A 230 13.36 -4.58 10.57
N LEU A 231 13.23 -3.42 11.20
CA LEU A 231 11.99 -2.66 11.31
C LEU A 231 11.40 -2.33 9.94
N ARG A 232 12.20 -1.73 9.05
CA ARG A 232 11.77 -1.35 7.69
C ARG A 232 11.39 -2.57 6.86
N ALA A 233 12.11 -3.69 7.00
CA ALA A 233 11.75 -4.94 6.36
C ALA A 233 10.38 -5.44 6.86
N ALA A 234 10.12 -5.37 8.17
CA ALA A 234 8.82 -5.76 8.74
C ALA A 234 7.68 -4.86 8.24
N MET A 235 7.93 -3.55 8.09
CA MET A 235 6.95 -2.63 7.50
C MET A 235 6.60 -2.99 6.05
N VAL A 236 7.61 -3.26 5.21
CA VAL A 236 7.37 -3.68 3.82
C VAL A 236 6.63 -5.03 3.78
N ARG A 237 7.01 -5.98 4.64
CA ARG A 237 6.28 -7.26 4.78
C ARG A 237 4.81 -7.02 5.09
N ASP A 238 4.51 -6.15 6.04
CA ASP A 238 3.12 -5.93 6.48
C ASP A 238 2.31 -5.12 5.47
N ILE A 239 2.94 -4.29 4.64
CA ILE A 239 2.30 -3.71 3.44
C ILE A 239 1.87 -4.82 2.47
N LEU A 240 2.76 -5.78 2.16
CA LEU A 240 2.45 -6.88 1.25
C LEU A 240 1.32 -7.76 1.81
N ARG A 241 1.35 -8.06 3.11
CA ARG A 241 0.28 -8.79 3.80
C ARG A 241 -1.04 -8.01 3.79
N CYS A 242 -1.02 -6.72 4.09
CA CYS A 242 -2.20 -5.87 4.08
C CYS A 242 -2.82 -5.80 2.67
N ALA A 243 -2.01 -5.61 1.63
CA ALA A 243 -2.48 -5.64 0.25
C ALA A 243 -3.08 -6.99 -0.14
N TRP A 244 -2.46 -8.10 0.28
CA TRP A 244 -2.98 -9.45 0.06
C TRP A 244 -4.33 -9.69 0.78
N GLU A 245 -4.42 -9.32 2.05
CA GLU A 245 -5.63 -9.45 2.87
C GLU A 245 -6.78 -8.59 2.29
N LEU A 246 -6.51 -7.35 1.91
CA LEU A 246 -7.50 -6.45 1.32
C LEU A 246 -7.92 -6.88 -0.09
N ASN A 247 -7.00 -7.35 -0.94
CA ASN A 247 -7.36 -7.93 -2.23
C ASN A 247 -8.28 -9.14 -2.04
N SER A 248 -7.95 -10.03 -1.11
CA SER A 248 -8.78 -11.20 -0.80
C SER A 248 -10.16 -10.79 -0.28
N PHE A 249 -10.22 -9.79 0.60
CA PHE A 249 -11.46 -9.20 1.08
C PHE A 249 -12.30 -8.60 -0.05
N CYS A 250 -11.68 -7.87 -0.97
CA CYS A 250 -12.37 -7.27 -2.11
C CYS A 250 -12.98 -8.34 -3.03
N VAL A 251 -12.24 -9.42 -3.30
CA VAL A 251 -12.76 -10.56 -4.10
C VAL A 251 -13.95 -11.23 -3.41
N GLN A 252 -13.84 -11.49 -2.11
CA GLN A 252 -14.91 -12.14 -1.34
C GLN A 252 -16.21 -11.31 -1.28
N ASN A 253 -16.10 -9.98 -1.40
CA ASN A 253 -17.20 -9.04 -1.25
C ASN A 253 -17.56 -8.31 -2.56
N ASP A 254 -17.07 -8.78 -3.71
CA ASP A 254 -17.33 -8.20 -5.04
C ASP A 254 -17.00 -6.68 -5.14
N LEU A 255 -15.95 -6.25 -4.46
CA LEU A 255 -15.45 -4.88 -4.50
C LEU A 255 -14.40 -4.73 -5.61
N LYS A 256 -14.55 -3.70 -6.45
CA LYS A 256 -13.63 -3.39 -7.57
C LYS A 256 -12.43 -2.55 -7.14
N PHE A 257 -11.84 -2.89 -5.99
CA PHE A 257 -10.66 -2.24 -5.45
C PHE A 257 -9.46 -3.17 -5.57
N HIS A 258 -8.37 -2.67 -6.15
CA HIS A 258 -7.20 -3.46 -6.49
C HIS A 258 -5.93 -2.89 -5.86
N PHE A 259 -5.25 -3.65 -5.02
CA PHE A 259 -4.01 -3.23 -4.34
C PHE A 259 -2.80 -3.86 -5.02
N VAL A 260 -1.99 -3.08 -5.72
CA VAL A 260 -0.87 -3.57 -6.54
C VAL A 260 0.45 -3.07 -6.00
N CYS A 261 1.33 -3.97 -5.59
CA CYS A 261 2.63 -3.65 -5.02
C CYS A 261 3.76 -3.77 -6.05
N SER A 262 4.80 -2.96 -5.91
CA SER A 262 6.05 -3.04 -6.67
C SER A 262 7.21 -3.22 -5.69
N ILE A 263 7.95 -4.32 -5.83
CA ILE A 263 9.04 -4.69 -4.92
C ILE A 263 10.30 -5.08 -5.70
N ARG A 264 11.46 -4.84 -5.09
CA ARG A 264 12.74 -5.29 -5.62
C ARG A 264 13.06 -6.72 -5.17
N PRO A 265 13.69 -7.56 -6.03
CA PRO A 265 14.03 -8.93 -5.67
C PRO A 265 14.80 -9.05 -4.35
N GLU A 266 15.75 -8.15 -4.09
CA GLU A 266 16.55 -8.17 -2.87
C GLU A 266 15.72 -7.93 -1.59
N ILE A 267 14.64 -7.15 -1.67
CA ILE A 267 13.73 -6.92 -0.54
C ILE A 267 12.82 -8.14 -0.35
N ARG A 268 12.35 -8.74 -1.45
CA ARG A 268 11.59 -10.00 -1.41
C ARG A 268 12.40 -11.12 -0.75
N SER A 269 13.65 -11.30 -1.17
CA SER A 269 14.57 -12.30 -0.59
C SER A 269 14.79 -12.05 0.89
N LEU A 270 15.03 -10.78 1.28
CA LEU A 270 15.21 -10.42 2.68
C LEU A 270 13.99 -10.79 3.55
N ILE A 271 12.77 -10.55 3.06
CA ILE A 271 11.54 -10.94 3.78
C ILE A 271 11.46 -12.47 3.92
N GLY A 272 11.77 -13.22 2.85
CA GLY A 272 11.78 -14.68 2.89
C GLY A 272 12.85 -15.27 3.82
N ASP A 273 13.99 -14.59 3.97
CA ASP A 273 15.04 -14.99 4.90
C ASP A 273 14.61 -14.84 6.38
N TYR A 274 13.79 -13.81 6.68
CA TYR A 274 13.28 -13.53 8.02
C TYR A 274 12.00 -14.31 8.36
N ASP A 275 11.12 -14.55 7.39
CA ASP A 275 9.84 -15.23 7.56
C ASP A 275 9.66 -16.31 6.50
N SER A 276 9.89 -17.56 6.90
CA SER A 276 9.74 -18.72 6.01
C SER A 276 8.30 -18.95 5.56
N GLU A 277 7.31 -18.34 6.22
CA GLU A 277 5.91 -18.38 5.79
C GLU A 277 5.57 -17.29 4.77
N ALA A 278 6.52 -16.41 4.43
CA ALA A 278 6.28 -15.33 3.50
C ALA A 278 5.79 -15.79 2.11
N GLY A 279 6.17 -17.01 1.72
CA GLY A 279 5.69 -17.63 0.48
C GLY A 279 4.15 -17.69 0.36
N LYS A 280 3.40 -17.75 1.47
CA LYS A 280 1.93 -17.79 1.46
C LYS A 280 1.29 -16.55 0.81
N PHE A 281 1.92 -15.38 0.94
CA PHE A 281 1.42 -14.12 0.39
C PHE A 281 2.30 -13.54 -0.72
N LEU A 282 3.46 -14.14 -1.00
CA LEU A 282 4.37 -13.73 -2.07
C LEU A 282 4.33 -14.65 -3.29
N ASP A 283 4.32 -15.97 -3.09
CA ASP A 283 4.58 -16.91 -4.18
C ASP A 283 3.33 -17.14 -5.04
N GLY A 284 3.52 -17.09 -6.36
CA GLY A 284 2.43 -17.18 -7.32
C GLY A 284 1.55 -15.92 -7.39
N LYS A 285 1.85 -14.91 -6.57
CA LYS A 285 1.18 -13.61 -6.54
C LYS A 285 1.94 -12.53 -7.31
N ASP A 286 3.07 -12.88 -7.90
CA ASP A 286 3.96 -11.96 -8.58
C ASP A 286 4.00 -12.09 -10.11
N VAL A 287 4.39 -10.98 -10.74
CA VAL A 287 4.80 -10.86 -12.14
C VAL A 287 6.19 -10.27 -12.17
N GLU A 288 7.11 -10.94 -12.84
CA GLU A 288 8.43 -10.38 -13.11
C GLU A 288 8.34 -9.34 -14.23
N LEU A 289 8.82 -8.13 -13.93
CA LEU A 289 8.95 -7.07 -14.90
C LEU A 289 10.22 -7.30 -15.72
N SER A 290 10.04 -7.84 -16.94
CA SER A 290 11.11 -8.09 -17.90
C SER A 290 10.78 -7.42 -19.23
N TRP A 291 11.77 -6.70 -19.76
CA TRP A 291 11.72 -6.08 -21.09
C TRP A 291 12.16 -7.03 -22.21
N ILE A 292 12.73 -8.18 -21.83
CA ILE A 292 13.14 -9.20 -22.78
C ILE A 292 11.90 -10.02 -23.12
N THR A 293 11.40 -9.87 -24.33
CA THR A 293 10.47 -10.83 -24.91
C THR A 293 11.18 -12.17 -25.03
N THR A 294 10.76 -13.17 -24.25
CA THR A 294 11.01 -14.56 -24.63
C THR A 294 10.08 -14.86 -25.81
N ASP A 295 10.43 -14.31 -26.98
CA ASP A 295 9.90 -14.82 -28.23
C ASP A 295 10.27 -16.30 -28.28
N GLY A 296 9.24 -17.15 -28.29
CA GLY A 296 9.37 -18.59 -28.13
C GLY A 296 10.51 -19.18 -28.93
N LYS A 297 11.57 -19.57 -28.22
CA LYS A 297 12.48 -20.65 -28.62
C LYS A 297 12.57 -21.66 -27.49
N GLU A 298 11.42 -22.25 -27.14
CA GLU A 298 11.44 -23.65 -26.75
C GLU A 298 11.70 -24.46 -28.03
N GLY A 299 12.96 -24.83 -28.25
CA GLY A 299 13.34 -25.62 -29.42
C GLY A 299 14.84 -25.68 -29.64
N GLN A 300 15.43 -26.75 -29.09
CA GLN A 300 16.72 -27.36 -29.45
C GLN A 300 17.99 -26.59 -29.03
N LEU A 301 18.62 -27.05 -27.94
CA LEU A 301 19.82 -27.91 -27.98
C LEU A 301 20.00 -28.62 -26.63
#